data_AF-A0A4P1K165-F1
#
_entry.id   AF-A0A4P1K165-F1
#
_cell.length_a   1.000
_cell.length_b   1.000
_cell.length_c   1.000
_cell.angle_alpha   90.00
_cell.angle_beta   90.00
_cell.angle_gamma   90.00
#
_symmetry.space_group_name_H-M   'P 1'
#
loop_
_entity.id
_entity.type
_entity.pdbx_description
1 polymer ?
#
loop_
_entity_poly.entity_id
_entity_poly.type
_entity_poly.pdbx_seq_one_letter_code
_entity_poly.pdbx_strand_id
1 'polypeptide(L)'
;MSAVATLLRLAWEGRKFAILLIVGGVAAVFYVLWTQAQADRDGLVRWGDQTCEAAGAAFRPDGAKKRAWGAACLIEVRRLAKVEKDLNSATAADLIAALERREGKEAADAALAAAMSKRTADMLARMEAADAAVETDNKVGAGWACAVNDLGGLRSSGC
;
A
#
# COMPACT_ATOMS: atom_id res chain seq x y z
N MET A 1 -45.70 -47.24 60.96
CA MET A 1 -44.46 -47.30 60.13
C MET A 1 -44.81 -47.04 58.67
N SER A 2 -45.12 -45.79 58.25
CA SER A 2 -45.56 -45.55 56.87
C SER A 2 -45.15 -44.20 56.27
N ALA A 3 -45.00 -43.14 57.07
CA ALA A 3 -44.62 -41.81 56.55
C ALA A 3 -43.15 -41.74 56.11
N VAL A 4 -42.23 -42.32 56.88
CA VAL A 4 -40.77 -42.24 56.63
C VAL A 4 -40.37 -42.98 55.36
N ALA A 5 -40.94 -44.17 55.11
CA ALA A 5 -40.68 -44.94 53.89
C ALA A 5 -41.19 -44.23 52.62
N THR A 6 -42.30 -43.49 52.74
CA THR A 6 -42.91 -42.75 51.62
C THR A 6 -42.11 -41.49 51.29
N LEU A 7 -41.63 -40.76 52.31
CA LEU A 7 -40.71 -39.63 52.14
C LEU A 7 -39.36 -40.05 51.54
N LEU A 8 -38.81 -41.18 51.97
CA LEU A 8 -37.57 -41.73 51.41
C LEU A 8 -37.75 -42.14 49.94
N ARG A 9 -38.88 -42.76 49.56
CA ARG A 9 -39.19 -43.07 48.15
C ARG A 9 -39.34 -41.81 47.31
N LEU A 10 -40.05 -40.78 47.80
CA LEU A 10 -40.22 -39.53 47.07
C LEU A 10 -38.88 -38.79 46.88
N ALA A 11 -38.02 -38.78 47.90
CA ALA A 11 -36.69 -38.20 47.81
C ALA A 11 -35.77 -38.99 46.86
N TRP A 12 -35.93 -40.31 46.80
CA TRP A 12 -35.14 -41.17 45.92
C TRP A 12 -35.60 -41.13 44.46
N GLU A 13 -36.91 -41.07 44.21
CA GLU A 13 -37.46 -40.82 42.88
C GLU A 13 -37.20 -39.40 42.39
N GLY A 14 -37.31 -38.40 43.28
CA GLY A 14 -36.92 -37.02 42.99
C GLY A 14 -35.44 -36.90 42.59
N ARG A 15 -34.55 -37.67 43.23
CA ARG A 15 -33.14 -37.77 42.82
C ARG A 15 -32.96 -38.38 41.43
N LYS A 16 -33.65 -39.47 41.10
CA LYS A 16 -33.57 -40.09 39.77
C LYS A 16 -34.09 -39.15 38.68
N PHE A 17 -35.21 -38.48 38.94
CA PHE A 17 -35.80 -37.51 38.03
C PHE A 17 -34.88 -36.28 37.85
N ALA A 18 -34.29 -35.78 38.94
CA ALA A 18 -33.30 -34.69 38.87
C ALA A 18 -32.05 -35.09 38.06
N ILE A 19 -31.54 -36.31 38.23
CA ILE A 19 -30.40 -36.81 37.44
C ILE A 19 -30.78 -36.89 35.96
N LEU A 20 -31.96 -37.39 35.61
CA LEU A 20 -32.43 -37.44 34.22
C LEU A 20 -32.58 -36.05 33.60
N LEU A 21 -33.07 -35.06 34.36
CA LEU A 21 -33.12 -33.67 33.89
C LEU A 21 -31.74 -33.08 33.66
N ILE A 22 -30.78 -33.34 34.56
CA ILE A 22 -29.40 -32.88 34.41
C ILE A 22 -28.76 -33.53 33.18
N VAL A 23 -28.85 -34.85 33.03
CA VAL A 23 -28.29 -35.57 31.88
C VAL A 23 -28.95 -35.14 30.58
N GLY A 24 -30.28 -34.97 30.57
CA GLY A 24 -31.02 -34.45 29.42
C GLY A 24 -30.60 -33.03 29.05
N GLY A 25 -30.42 -32.16 30.04
CA GLY A 25 -29.91 -30.79 29.84
C GLY A 25 -28.49 -30.77 29.29
N VAL A 26 -27.58 -31.58 29.86
CA VAL A 26 -26.20 -31.70 29.37
C VAL A 26 -26.17 -32.27 27.94
N ALA A 27 -26.96 -33.29 27.65
CA ALA A 27 -27.06 -33.88 26.31
C ALA A 27 -27.58 -32.87 25.28
N ALA A 28 -28.58 -32.06 25.64
CA ALA A 28 -29.10 -31.00 24.77
C ALA A 28 -28.04 -29.93 24.48
N VAL A 29 -27.27 -29.51 25.50
CA VAL A 29 -26.16 -28.56 25.32
C VAL A 29 -25.08 -29.15 24.42
N PHE A 30 -24.67 -30.39 24.65
CA PHE A 30 -23.69 -31.08 23.81
C PHE A 30 -24.16 -31.23 22.36
N TYR A 31 -25.45 -31.51 22.16
CA TYR A 31 -26.03 -31.60 20.83
C TYR A 31 -25.94 -30.27 20.08
N VAL A 32 -26.28 -29.15 20.74
CA VAL A 32 -26.15 -27.81 20.14
C VAL A 32 -24.70 -27.50 19.81
N LEU A 33 -23.78 -27.70 20.76
CA LEU A 33 -22.34 -27.48 20.54
C LEU A 33 -21.80 -28.32 19.37
N TRP A 34 -22.26 -29.57 19.26
CA TRP A 34 -21.88 -30.45 18.17
C TRP A 34 -22.37 -29.93 16.81
N THR A 35 -23.63 -29.49 16.73
CA THR A 35 -24.20 -28.94 15.49
C THR A 35 -23.51 -27.65 15.07
N GLN A 36 -23.16 -26.77 16.02
CA GLN A 36 -22.39 -25.56 15.76
C GLN A 36 -20.98 -25.91 15.27
N ALA A 37 -20.28 -26.84 15.92
CA ALA A 37 -18.96 -27.27 15.50
C ALA A 37 -18.94 -27.86 14.08
N GLN A 38 -20.01 -28.56 13.67
CA GLN A 38 -20.16 -29.02 12.29
C GLN A 38 -20.36 -27.86 11.32
N ALA A 39 -21.26 -26.93 11.64
CA ALA A 39 -21.52 -25.75 10.81
C ALA A 39 -20.26 -24.88 10.65
N ASP A 40 -19.50 -24.67 11.72
CA ASP A 40 -18.24 -23.91 11.71
C ASP A 40 -17.20 -24.62 10.86
N ARG A 41 -17.07 -25.94 11.00
CA ARG A 41 -16.16 -26.74 10.18
C ARG A 41 -16.48 -26.63 8.69
N ASP A 42 -17.76 -26.73 8.33
CA ASP A 42 -18.19 -26.62 6.93
C ASP A 42 -18.06 -25.18 6.41
N GLY A 43 -18.24 -24.18 7.28
CA GLY A 43 -17.93 -22.79 7.02
C GLY A 43 -16.46 -22.57 6.69
N LEU A 44 -15.55 -23.12 7.51
CA LEU A 44 -14.11 -23.03 7.30
C LEU A 44 -13.66 -23.74 6.01
N VAL A 45 -14.27 -24.88 5.68
CA VAL A 45 -13.97 -25.57 4.42
C VAL A 45 -14.42 -24.75 3.22
N ARG A 46 -15.64 -24.18 3.24
CA ARG A 46 -16.12 -23.30 2.15
C ARG A 46 -15.27 -22.05 2.01
N TRP A 47 -14.90 -21.43 3.13
CA TRP A 47 -14.00 -20.28 3.12
C TRP A 47 -12.63 -20.64 2.52
N GLY A 48 -12.09 -21.81 2.88
CA GLY A 48 -10.86 -22.35 2.31
C GLY A 48 -10.97 -22.56 0.80
N ASP A 49 -12.07 -23.17 0.33
CA ASP A 49 -12.31 -23.36 -1.11
C ASP A 49 -12.34 -22.00 -1.85
N GLN A 50 -13.10 -21.01 -1.35
CA GLN A 50 -13.19 -19.67 -1.95
C GLN A 50 -11.85 -18.93 -1.97
N THR A 51 -11.12 -18.96 -0.85
CA THR A 51 -9.84 -18.25 -0.72
C THR A 51 -8.77 -18.87 -1.61
N CYS A 52 -8.73 -20.19 -1.67
CA CYS A 52 -7.76 -20.90 -2.50
C CYS A 52 -8.09 -20.78 -3.99
N GLU A 53 -9.37 -20.81 -4.36
CA GLU A 53 -9.80 -20.52 -5.73
C GLU A 53 -9.38 -19.12 -6.18
N ALA A 54 -9.50 -18.11 -5.30
CA ALA A 54 -9.00 -16.76 -5.56
C ALA A 54 -7.46 -16.71 -5.74
N ALA A 55 -6.72 -17.60 -5.07
CA ALA A 55 -5.28 -17.77 -5.26
C ALA A 55 -4.92 -18.65 -6.48
N GLY A 56 -5.89 -19.17 -7.22
CA GLY A 56 -5.67 -20.03 -8.40
C GLY A 56 -5.31 -21.48 -8.07
N ALA A 57 -5.57 -21.95 -6.85
CA ALA A 57 -5.24 -23.30 -6.41
C ALA A 57 -6.43 -23.98 -5.72
N ALA A 58 -6.57 -25.30 -5.88
CA ALA A 58 -7.62 -26.03 -5.16
C ALA A 58 -7.26 -26.19 -3.67
N PHE A 59 -8.21 -25.90 -2.77
CA PHE A 59 -8.06 -26.22 -1.34
C PHE A 59 -8.05 -27.74 -1.11
N ARG A 60 -8.86 -28.48 -1.89
CA ARG A 60 -9.01 -29.94 -1.82
C ARG A 60 -8.65 -30.58 -3.17
N PRO A 61 -7.34 -30.73 -3.48
CA PRO A 61 -6.93 -31.37 -4.71
C PRO A 61 -7.40 -32.83 -4.76
N ASP A 62 -7.79 -33.29 -5.95
CA ASP A 62 -8.32 -34.65 -6.15
C ASP A 62 -7.31 -35.70 -5.67
N GLY A 63 -7.81 -36.66 -4.87
CA GLY A 63 -6.99 -37.72 -4.28
C GLY A 63 -6.17 -37.33 -3.04
N ALA A 64 -6.20 -36.07 -2.58
CA ALA A 64 -5.47 -35.65 -1.39
C ALA A 64 -6.17 -36.03 -0.08
N LYS A 65 -5.39 -36.53 0.89
CA LYS A 65 -5.85 -36.82 2.25
C LYS A 65 -6.26 -35.52 2.96
N LYS A 66 -7.25 -35.57 3.86
CA LYS A 66 -7.73 -34.43 4.66
C LYS A 66 -6.62 -33.61 5.34
N ARG A 67 -5.54 -34.27 5.79
CA ARG A 67 -4.39 -33.60 6.43
C ARG A 67 -3.53 -32.76 5.47
N ALA A 68 -3.63 -33.01 4.17
CA ALA A 68 -2.90 -32.30 3.13
C ALA A 68 -3.77 -31.24 2.43
N TRP A 69 -5.04 -31.08 2.83
CA TRP A 69 -5.89 -30.00 2.33
C TRP A 69 -5.27 -28.64 2.66
N GLY A 70 -5.35 -27.73 1.70
CA GLY A 70 -4.78 -26.39 1.80
C GLY A 70 -3.27 -26.30 1.59
N ALA A 71 -2.52 -27.41 1.52
CA ALA A 71 -1.07 -27.36 1.33
C ALA A 71 -0.67 -26.73 -0.02
N ALA A 72 -1.35 -27.13 -1.11
CA ALA A 72 -1.13 -26.58 -2.44
C ALA A 72 -1.46 -25.07 -2.49
N CYS A 73 -2.61 -24.71 -1.92
CA CYS A 73 -3.05 -23.32 -1.78
C CYS A 73 -2.04 -22.47 -0.98
N LEU A 74 -1.53 -22.98 0.13
CA LEU A 74 -0.58 -22.27 0.98
C LEU A 74 0.77 -22.05 0.29
N ILE A 75 1.18 -22.96 -0.60
CA ILE A 75 2.36 -22.75 -1.47
C ILE A 75 2.10 -21.58 -2.43
N GLU A 76 0.93 -21.55 -3.07
CA GLU A 76 0.61 -20.51 -4.05
C GLU A 76 0.42 -19.13 -3.42
N VAL A 77 -0.25 -19.05 -2.26
CA VAL A 77 -0.37 -17.81 -1.48
C VAL A 77 1.01 -17.27 -1.09
N ARG A 78 1.95 -18.14 -0.70
CA ARG A 78 3.33 -17.72 -0.41
C ARG A 78 4.05 -17.24 -1.66
N ARG A 79 3.79 -17.84 -2.82
CA ARG A 79 4.33 -17.40 -4.11
C ARG A 79 3.82 -16.00 -4.46
N LEU A 80 2.50 -15.79 -4.37
CA LEU A 80 1.85 -14.50 -4.58
C LEU A 80 2.40 -13.42 -3.64
N ALA A 81 2.51 -13.72 -2.34
CA ALA A 81 3.06 -12.78 -1.36
C ALA A 81 4.53 -12.39 -1.65
N LYS A 82 5.33 -13.34 -2.17
CA LYS A 82 6.70 -13.03 -2.60
C LYS A 82 6.70 -12.09 -3.81
N VAL A 83 5.88 -12.37 -4.83
CA VAL A 83 5.77 -11.53 -6.02
C VAL A 83 5.30 -10.13 -5.66
N GLU A 84 4.32 -9.99 -4.78
CA GLU A 84 3.85 -8.69 -4.28
C GLU A 84 4.98 -7.92 -3.57
N LYS A 85 5.75 -8.59 -2.71
CA LYS A 85 6.89 -7.97 -2.03
C LYS A 85 7.96 -7.50 -3.02
N ASP A 86 8.29 -8.33 -4.00
CA ASP A 86 9.28 -8.01 -5.03
C ASP A 86 8.80 -6.80 -5.87
N LEU A 87 7.52 -6.78 -6.28
CA LEU A 87 6.90 -5.65 -7.00
C LEU A 87 6.88 -4.36 -6.18
N ASN A 88 6.53 -4.44 -4.90
CA ASN A 88 6.53 -3.27 -4.02
C ASN A 88 7.95 -2.69 -3.85
N SER A 89 8.95 -3.55 -3.74
CA SER A 89 10.35 -3.11 -3.65
C SER A 89 10.86 -2.48 -4.95
N ALA A 90 10.50 -3.07 -6.10
CA ALA A 90 10.87 -2.54 -7.42
C ALA A 90 10.17 -1.20 -7.69
N THR A 91 8.88 -1.10 -7.38
CA THR A 91 8.11 0.15 -7.53
C THR A 91 8.66 1.25 -6.62
N ALA A 92 9.03 0.92 -5.38
CA ALA A 92 9.70 1.87 -4.48
C ALA A 92 11.04 2.34 -5.05
N ALA A 93 11.86 1.44 -5.60
CA ALA A 93 13.12 1.79 -6.25
C ALA A 93 12.90 2.70 -7.48
N ASP A 94 11.91 2.41 -8.32
CA ASP A 94 11.58 3.22 -9.49
C ASP A 94 11.06 4.61 -9.10
N LEU A 95 10.25 4.70 -8.04
CA LEU A 95 9.79 5.97 -7.48
C LEU A 95 10.95 6.81 -6.94
N ILE A 96 11.87 6.19 -6.20
CA ILE A 96 13.09 6.87 -5.71
C ILE A 96 13.93 7.36 -6.90
N ALA A 97 14.17 6.51 -7.89
CA ALA A 97 14.94 6.88 -9.08
C ALA A 97 14.26 7.99 -9.91
N ALA A 98 12.92 8.06 -9.89
CA ALA A 98 12.16 9.13 -10.53
C ALA A 98 12.25 10.46 -9.75
N LEU A 99 12.26 10.40 -8.41
CA LEU A 99 12.47 11.55 -7.54
C LEU A 99 13.88 12.12 -7.71
N GLU A 100 14.92 11.29 -7.65
CA GLU A 100 16.32 11.71 -7.88
C GLU A 100 16.50 12.40 -9.24
N ARG A 101 15.84 11.87 -10.30
CA ARG A 101 15.86 12.50 -11.63
C ARG A 101 15.16 13.85 -11.67
N ARG A 102 14.11 14.06 -10.88
CA ARG A 102 13.42 15.36 -10.80
C ARG A 102 14.23 16.37 -10.01
N GLU A 103 14.72 15.99 -8.84
CA GLU A 103 15.57 16.86 -8.00
C GLU A 103 16.85 17.27 -8.74
N GLY A 104 17.50 16.34 -9.45
CA GLY A 104 18.66 16.65 -10.27
C GLY A 104 18.37 17.63 -11.41
N LYS A 105 17.19 17.54 -12.03
CA LYS A 105 16.75 18.50 -13.05
C LYS A 105 16.44 19.87 -12.45
N GLU A 106 15.74 19.92 -11.33
CA GLU A 106 15.42 21.17 -10.63
C GLU A 106 16.69 21.90 -10.18
N ALA A 107 17.68 21.18 -9.66
CA ALA A 107 18.98 21.75 -9.31
C ALA A 107 19.74 22.28 -10.54
N ALA A 108 19.70 21.56 -11.66
CA ALA A 108 20.31 22.01 -12.91
C ALA A 108 19.61 23.24 -13.50
N ASP A 109 18.28 23.28 -13.46
CA ASP A 109 17.47 24.40 -13.94
C ASP A 109 17.66 25.64 -13.07
N ALA A 110 17.74 25.48 -11.74
CA ALA A 110 18.05 26.56 -10.82
C ALA A 110 19.46 27.14 -11.05
N ALA A 111 20.46 26.28 -11.27
CA ALA A 111 21.82 26.72 -11.59
C ALA A 111 21.88 27.46 -12.94
N LEU A 112 21.17 26.96 -13.96
CA LEU A 112 21.06 27.62 -15.26
C LEU A 112 20.36 28.97 -15.15
N ALA A 113 19.26 29.06 -14.41
CA ALA A 113 18.52 30.30 -14.19
C ALA A 113 19.39 31.35 -13.45
N ALA A 114 20.16 30.93 -12.45
CA ALA A 114 21.10 31.81 -11.74
C ALA A 114 22.25 32.29 -12.64
N ALA A 115 22.77 31.42 -13.52
CA ALA A 115 23.78 31.81 -14.49
C ALA A 115 23.23 32.81 -15.52
N MET A 116 22.01 32.59 -16.01
CA MET A 116 21.34 33.49 -16.94
C MET A 116 21.00 34.83 -16.28
N SER A 117 20.50 34.85 -15.05
CA SER A 117 20.17 36.10 -14.34
C SER A 117 21.42 36.96 -14.11
N LYS A 118 22.55 36.35 -13.74
CA LYS A 118 23.83 37.04 -13.63
C LYS A 118 24.27 37.64 -14.97
N ARG A 119 24.17 36.88 -16.06
CA ARG A 119 24.50 37.36 -17.40
C ARG A 119 23.63 38.54 -17.82
N THR A 120 22.33 38.48 -17.54
CA THR A 120 21.39 39.58 -17.80
C THR A 120 21.74 40.82 -16.99
N ALA A 121 22.07 40.68 -15.71
CA ALA A 121 22.49 41.80 -14.85
C ALA A 121 23.79 42.45 -15.35
N ASP A 122 24.79 41.65 -15.73
CA ASP A 122 26.05 42.16 -16.30
C ASP A 122 25.81 42.94 -17.61
N MET A 123 24.88 42.48 -18.46
CA MET A 123 24.51 43.18 -19.69
C MET A 123 23.73 44.47 -19.41
N LEU A 124 22.81 44.46 -18.45
CA LEU A 124 22.07 45.65 -18.03
C LEU A 124 23.03 46.73 -17.50
N ALA A 125 24.01 46.34 -16.68
CA ALA A 125 25.04 47.26 -16.19
C ALA A 125 25.89 47.87 -17.32
N ARG A 126 26.17 47.10 -18.38
CA ARG A 126 26.87 47.62 -19.59
C ARG A 126 25.99 48.59 -20.38
N MET A 127 24.69 48.34 -20.45
CA MET A 127 23.74 49.24 -21.09
C MET A 127 23.59 50.54 -20.32
N GLU A 128 23.46 50.49 -19.00
CA GLU A 128 23.41 51.67 -18.14
C GLU A 128 24.71 52.49 -18.24
N ALA A 129 25.88 51.84 -18.27
CA ALA A 129 27.15 52.51 -18.49
C ALA A 129 27.26 53.13 -19.89
N ALA A 130 26.71 52.48 -20.92
CA ALA A 130 26.66 53.01 -22.27
C ALA A 130 25.69 54.19 -22.38
N ASP A 131 24.51 54.12 -21.72
CA ASP A 131 23.52 55.20 -21.68
C ASP A 131 24.04 56.42 -20.89
N ALA A 132 24.80 56.22 -19.82
CA ALA A 132 25.48 57.30 -19.10
C ALA A 132 26.49 58.06 -19.99
N ALA A 133 27.02 57.42 -21.05
CA ALA A 133 27.89 58.08 -22.03
C ALA A 133 27.13 58.86 -23.13
N VAL A 134 25.80 58.73 -23.21
CA VAL A 134 24.95 59.37 -24.24
C VAL A 134 24.55 60.81 -23.90
N GLU A 135 24.78 61.27 -22.66
CA GLU A 135 24.40 62.63 -22.18
C GLU A 135 25.00 63.81 -22.97
N THR A 136 25.95 63.59 -23.89
CA THR A 136 26.59 64.66 -24.66
C THR A 136 26.25 64.70 -26.15
N ASP A 137 25.71 63.62 -26.75
CA ASP A 137 25.59 63.52 -28.22
C ASP A 137 24.22 63.00 -28.73
N ASN A 138 23.25 62.72 -27.84
CA ASN A 138 21.87 62.29 -28.17
C ASN A 138 21.78 61.09 -29.14
N LYS A 139 22.83 60.27 -29.23
CA LYS A 139 22.90 59.09 -30.10
C LYS A 139 23.37 57.89 -29.29
N VAL A 140 22.61 56.81 -29.31
CA VAL A 140 22.99 55.53 -28.71
C VAL A 140 24.14 54.92 -29.53
N GLY A 141 25.29 54.71 -28.89
CA GLY A 141 26.50 54.21 -29.54
C GLY A 141 26.46 52.72 -29.84
N ALA A 142 27.41 52.23 -30.65
CA ALA A 142 27.49 50.84 -31.07
C ALA A 142 27.49 49.84 -29.88
N GLY A 143 28.08 50.20 -28.74
CA GLY A 143 28.09 49.36 -27.53
C GLY A 143 26.70 49.06 -26.96
N TRP A 144 25.75 49.98 -27.07
CA TRP A 144 24.36 49.77 -26.65
C TRP A 144 23.65 48.78 -27.57
N ALA A 145 23.80 48.95 -28.89
CA ALA A 145 23.23 48.03 -29.88
C ALA A 145 23.82 46.61 -29.78
N CYS A 146 25.13 46.50 -29.48
CA CYS A 146 25.79 45.23 -29.22
C CYS A 146 25.23 44.54 -27.97
N ALA A 147 25.03 45.29 -26.88
CA ALA A 147 24.44 44.75 -25.65
C ALA A 147 22.98 44.28 -25.85
N VAL A 148 22.17 45.01 -26.63
CA VAL A 148 20.79 44.59 -26.97
C VAL A 148 20.81 43.29 -27.79
N ASN A 149 21.67 43.21 -28.79
CA ASN A 149 21.79 42.03 -29.65
C ASN A 149 22.26 40.80 -28.86
N ASP A 150 23.23 40.98 -27.96
CA ASP A 150 23.69 39.90 -27.07
C ASP A 150 22.60 39.45 -26.08
N LEU A 151 21.77 40.38 -25.58
CA LEU A 151 20.60 40.06 -24.74
C LEU A 151 19.53 39.29 -25.51
N GLY A 152 19.32 39.63 -26.78
CA GLY A 152 18.42 38.95 -27.72
C GLY A 152 18.98 37.65 -28.31
N GLY A 153 20.21 37.25 -27.96
CA GLY A 153 20.86 36.03 -28.44
C GLY A 153 21.40 36.11 -29.88
N LEU A 154 21.41 37.31 -30.48
CA LEU A 154 21.95 37.56 -31.81
C LEU A 154 23.43 37.92 -31.70
N ARG A 155 24.34 36.99 -32.04
CA ARG A 155 25.76 37.34 -32.20
C ARG A 155 25.92 38.20 -33.45
N SER A 156 26.05 39.50 -33.25
CA SER A 156 26.39 40.46 -34.30
C SER A 156 27.87 40.32 -34.65
N SER A 157 28.22 39.94 -35.88
CA SER A 157 29.61 39.80 -36.36
C SER A 157 30.36 41.12 -36.58
N GLY A 158 29.83 42.22 -36.04
CA GLY A 158 30.42 43.57 -36.07
C GLY A 158 30.46 44.24 -34.69
N CYS A 159 30.30 43.42 -33.65
CA CYS A 159 30.61 43.66 -32.26
C CYS A 159 31.66 42.59 -31.86
#